data_AF-A0A7S2UIW0-F1
#
_entry.id   AF-A0A7S2UIW0-F1
#
_cell.length_a   1.000
_cell.length_b   1.000
_cell.length_c   1.000
_cell.angle_alpha   90.00
_cell.angle_beta   90.00
_cell.angle_gamma   90.00
#
_symmetry.space_group_name_H-M   'P 1'
#
loop_
_entity.id
_entity.type
_entity.pdbx_description
1 polymer ?
#
loop_
_entity_poly.entity_id
_entity_poly.type
_entity_poly.pdbx_seq_one_letter_code
_entity_poly.pdbx_strand_id
1 'polypeptide(L)'
;ESPTFINMICVYVVPCLCMALSLFSKEQGVTTLCTLVAFDFIRHHSSIKSFLAKVRQGDAYSWAFLKRAGVLALQTIVLAGWRYYLNGESKPDFIAEQNPAGFATDRTVRVFSVNWVYCLYIRDMVLPVYLAPDWSGDGIPLIESFSDYRIWIVCLLW
;
A
#
# COMPACT_ATOMS: atom_id res chain seq x y z
N GLU A 1 20.98 27.87 5.02
CA GLU A 1 20.16 28.53 3.98
C GLU A 1 18.69 28.35 4.35
N SER A 2 17.88 29.43 4.32
CA SER A 2 16.44 29.31 4.52
C SER A 2 15.84 28.49 3.37
N PRO A 3 14.97 27.50 3.63
CA PRO A 3 14.31 26.79 2.55
C PRO A 3 13.55 27.81 1.69
N THR A 4 13.76 27.75 0.38
CA THR A 4 12.98 28.56 -0.56
C THR A 4 11.51 28.16 -0.46
N PHE A 5 10.61 29.10 -0.74
CA PHE A 5 9.16 28.85 -0.74
C PHE A 5 8.78 27.63 -1.59
N ILE A 6 9.44 27.47 -2.75
CA ILE A 6 9.28 26.32 -3.64
C ILE A 6 9.64 25.00 -2.94
N ASN A 7 10.76 24.96 -2.22
CA ASN A 7 11.17 23.77 -1.48
C ASN A 7 10.14 23.39 -0.40
N MET A 8 9.52 24.36 0.26
CA MET A 8 8.48 24.06 1.25
C MET A 8 7.24 23.44 0.61
N ILE A 9 6.82 23.94 -0.56
CA ILE A 9 5.71 23.36 -1.32
C ILE A 9 6.03 21.92 -1.73
N CYS A 10 7.20 21.69 -2.33
CA CYS A 10 7.59 20.37 -2.83
C CYS A 10 7.77 19.33 -1.71
N VAL A 11 8.24 19.74 -0.53
CA VAL A 11 8.51 18.81 0.58
C VAL A 11 7.26 18.50 1.41
N TYR A 12 6.37 19.49 1.64
CA TYR A 12 5.27 19.33 2.60
C TYR A 12 3.89 19.34 1.96
N VAL A 13 3.67 20.15 0.91
CA VAL A 13 2.33 20.36 0.34
C VAL A 13 2.03 19.29 -0.71
N VAL A 14 2.92 19.12 -1.68
CA VAL A 14 2.72 18.16 -2.78
C VAL A 14 2.57 16.73 -2.25
N PRO A 15 3.45 16.21 -1.37
CA PRO A 15 3.30 14.85 -0.86
C PRO A 15 2.04 14.64 -0.01
N CYS A 16 1.65 15.66 0.77
CA CYS A 16 0.42 15.62 1.56
C CYS A 16 -0.82 15.55 0.67
N LEU A 17 -0.86 16.33 -0.42
CA LEU A 17 -1.93 16.24 -1.42
C LEU A 17 -1.94 14.87 -2.12
N CYS A 18 -0.78 14.33 -2.50
CA CYS A 18 -0.69 12.99 -3.09
C CYS A 18 -1.20 11.90 -2.13
N MET A 19 -0.84 11.98 -0.85
CA MET A 19 -1.35 11.06 0.18
C MET A 19 -2.87 11.21 0.32
N ALA A 20 -3.39 12.43 0.41
CA ALA A 20 -4.82 12.68 0.53
C ALA A 20 -5.61 12.13 -0.68
N LEU A 21 -5.13 12.38 -1.89
CA LEU A 21 -5.71 11.83 -3.13
C LEU A 21 -5.66 10.30 -3.15
N SER A 22 -4.55 9.70 -2.74
CA SER A 22 -4.41 8.24 -2.68
C SER A 22 -5.36 7.60 -1.66
N LEU A 23 -5.58 8.25 -0.52
CA LEU A 23 -6.49 7.79 0.54
C LEU A 23 -7.97 7.73 0.10
N PHE A 24 -8.38 8.53 -0.90
CA PHE A 24 -9.71 8.40 -1.51
C PHE A 24 -9.86 7.11 -2.32
N SER A 25 -8.76 6.53 -2.81
CA SER A 25 -8.78 5.30 -3.60
C SER A 25 -8.62 4.05 -2.73
N LYS A 26 -7.56 3.99 -1.91
CA LYS A 26 -7.23 2.82 -1.07
C LYS A 26 -6.51 3.25 0.21
N GLU A 27 -6.72 2.48 1.28
CA GLU A 27 -6.12 2.75 2.60
C GLU A 27 -4.59 2.69 2.62
N GLN A 28 -4.01 1.89 1.71
CA GLN A 28 -2.56 1.79 1.53
C GLN A 28 -1.90 3.12 1.17
N GLY A 29 -2.67 4.11 0.67
CA GLY A 29 -2.18 5.47 0.45
C GLY A 29 -1.56 6.11 1.69
N VAL A 30 -1.91 5.65 2.90
CA VAL A 30 -1.35 6.14 4.17
C VAL A 30 0.18 5.99 4.24
N THR A 31 0.76 5.02 3.54
CA THR A 31 2.21 4.78 3.57
C THR A 31 3.00 5.80 2.78
N THR A 32 2.38 6.64 1.96
CA THR A 32 3.05 7.59 1.05
C THR A 32 4.12 8.42 1.76
N LEU A 33 3.75 9.13 2.84
CA LEU A 33 4.70 9.98 3.57
C LEU A 33 5.70 9.15 4.38
N CYS A 34 5.29 8.00 4.92
CA CYS A 34 6.18 7.07 5.62
C CYS A 34 7.30 6.58 4.69
N THR A 35 6.96 6.23 3.44
CA THR A 35 7.93 5.81 2.42
C THR A 35 8.88 6.93 2.05
N LEU A 36 8.42 8.18 1.94
CA LEU A 36 9.31 9.33 1.69
C LEU A 36 10.29 9.57 2.83
N VAL A 37 9.85 9.50 4.09
CA VAL A 37 10.74 9.62 5.26
C VAL A 37 11.74 8.47 5.30
N ALA A 38 11.29 7.24 5.05
CA ALA A 38 12.18 6.07 4.99
C ALA A 38 13.22 6.19 3.87
N PHE A 39 12.80 6.63 2.68
CA PHE A 39 13.68 6.85 1.54
C PHE A 39 14.72 7.94 1.83
N ASP A 40 14.30 9.07 2.39
CA ASP A 40 15.17 10.17 2.80
C ASP A 40 16.19 9.71 3.85
N PHE A 41 15.75 8.91 4.82
CA PHE A 41 16.63 8.30 5.81
C PHE A 41 17.66 7.37 5.16
N ILE A 42 17.23 6.42 4.31
CA ILE A 42 18.14 5.48 3.64
C ILE A 42 19.17 6.23 2.78
N ARG A 43 18.75 7.31 2.10
CA ARG A 43 19.61 8.06 1.18
C ARG A 43 20.67 8.90 1.88
N HIS A 44 20.35 9.44 3.05
CA HIS A 44 21.17 10.45 3.74
C HIS A 44 21.71 10.00 5.11
N HIS A 45 21.18 8.91 5.66
CA HIS A 45 21.56 8.36 6.97
C HIS A 45 21.86 6.86 6.84
N SER A 46 23.16 6.53 6.85
CA SER A 46 23.64 5.15 6.61
C SER A 46 23.34 4.17 7.75
N SER A 47 23.20 4.66 8.99
CA SER A 47 22.95 3.82 10.16
C SER A 47 22.24 4.58 11.27
N ILE A 48 21.27 3.92 11.90
CA ILE A 48 20.53 4.45 13.07
C ILE A 48 21.49 4.85 14.19
N LYS A 49 22.52 4.05 14.47
CA LYS A 49 23.50 4.36 15.53
C LYS A 49 24.24 5.66 15.22
N SER A 50 24.67 5.82 13.98
CA SER A 50 25.41 7.01 13.52
C SER A 50 24.52 8.26 13.53
N PHE A 51 23.26 8.11 13.14
CA PHE A 51 22.26 9.17 13.15
C PHE A 51 21.96 9.63 14.59
N LEU A 52 21.70 8.70 15.51
CA LEU A 52 21.45 9.02 16.92
C LEU A 52 22.64 9.75 17.57
N ALA A 53 23.87 9.34 17.25
CA ALA A 53 25.06 10.04 17.71
C ALA A 53 25.12 11.48 17.20
N LYS A 54 24.86 11.71 15.90
CA LYS A 54 24.81 13.05 15.30
C LYS A 54 23.73 13.94 15.90
N VAL A 55 22.53 13.40 16.13
CA VAL A 55 21.43 14.12 16.80
C VAL A 55 21.84 14.55 18.22
N ARG A 56 22.45 13.65 19.00
CA ARG A 56 22.95 13.96 20.35
C ARG A 56 24.06 15.02 20.35
N GLN A 57 24.89 15.03 19.31
CA GLN A 57 25.93 16.03 19.11
C GLN A 57 25.39 17.38 18.61
N GLY A 58 24.08 17.50 18.38
CA GLY A 58 23.47 18.74 17.91
C GLY A 58 23.68 19.02 16.43
N ASP A 59 23.96 17.99 15.62
CA ASP A 59 24.15 18.12 14.17
C ASP A 59 22.91 18.74 13.51
N ALA A 60 23.09 19.92 12.91
CA ALA A 60 21.99 20.70 12.33
C ALA A 60 21.26 19.94 11.22
N TYR A 61 21.98 19.13 10.45
CA TYR A 61 21.40 18.34 9.36
C TYR A 61 20.47 17.25 9.88
N SER A 62 20.92 16.48 10.87
CA SER A 62 20.11 15.43 11.52
C SER A 62 18.89 16.00 12.24
N TRP A 63 19.01 17.18 12.87
CA TRP A 63 17.88 17.89 13.44
C TRP A 63 16.89 18.42 12.39
N ALA A 64 17.37 18.89 11.24
CA ALA A 64 16.52 19.31 10.13
C ALA A 64 15.71 18.13 9.58
N PHE A 65 16.32 16.94 9.46
CA PHE A 65 15.60 15.70 9.14
C PHE A 65 14.53 15.37 10.18
N LEU A 66 14.84 15.39 11.48
CA LEU A 66 13.85 15.11 12.53
C LEU A 66 12.66 16.06 12.50
N LYS A 67 12.89 17.35 12.28
CA LYS A 67 11.82 18.34 12.16
C LYS A 67 10.92 18.03 10.96
N ARG A 68 11.53 17.74 9.80
CA ARG A 68 10.79 17.34 8.59
C ARG A 68 9.98 16.06 8.83
N ALA A 69 10.60 15.01 9.36
CA ALA A 69 9.95 13.76 9.68
C ALA A 69 8.79 13.94 10.67
N GLY A 70 8.94 14.81 11.68
CA GLY A 70 7.89 15.15 12.63
C GLY A 70 6.68 15.83 11.98
N VAL A 71 6.91 16.78 11.07
CA VAL A 71 5.83 17.42 10.30
C VAL A 71 5.10 16.41 9.43
N LEU A 72 5.84 15.58 8.68
CA LEU A 72 5.25 14.55 7.83
C LEU A 72 4.48 13.50 8.65
N ALA A 73 4.99 13.10 9.82
CA ALA A 73 4.30 12.20 10.73
C ALA A 73 2.98 12.79 11.25
N LEU A 74 2.96 14.08 11.58
CA LEU A 74 1.73 14.76 11.97
C LEU A 74 0.71 14.78 10.82
N GLN A 75 1.15 15.09 9.60
CA GLN A 75 0.28 15.01 8.41
C GLN A 75 -0.28 13.60 8.20
N THR A 76 0.57 12.57 8.36
CA THR A 76 0.14 11.16 8.28
C THR A 76 -0.93 10.85 9.31
N ILE A 77 -0.72 11.21 10.58
CA ILE A 77 -1.67 10.95 11.67
C ILE A 77 -3.01 11.66 11.40
N VAL A 78 -2.98 12.92 10.98
CA VAL A 78 -4.19 13.69 10.67
C VAL A 78 -4.97 13.06 9.52
N LEU A 79 -4.31 12.75 8.41
CA LEU A 79 -4.97 12.16 7.25
C LEU A 79 -5.44 10.72 7.49
N ALA A 80 -4.67 9.92 8.24
CA ALA A 80 -5.08 8.58 8.65
C ALA A 80 -6.30 8.62 9.57
N GLY A 81 -6.32 9.53 10.55
CA GLY A 81 -7.46 9.72 11.45
C GLY A 81 -8.70 10.19 10.69
N TRP A 82 -8.55 11.13 9.76
CA TRP A 82 -9.64 11.56 8.87
C TRP A 82 -10.17 10.40 8.02
N ARG A 83 -9.28 9.61 7.41
CA ARG A 83 -9.68 8.45 6.60
C ARG A 83 -10.42 7.40 7.43
N TYR A 84 -9.92 7.11 8.62
CA TYR A 84 -10.53 6.19 9.56
C TYR A 84 -11.92 6.65 9.98
N TYR A 85 -12.08 7.94 10.30
CA TYR A 85 -13.38 8.53 10.61
C TYR A 85 -14.37 8.38 9.45
N LEU A 86 -13.94 8.56 8.19
CA LEU A 86 -14.79 8.40 7.01
C LEU A 86 -15.17 6.95 6.69
N ASN A 87 -14.33 5.98 7.05
CA ASN A 87 -14.59 4.57 6.75
C ASN A 87 -15.87 4.06 7.42
N GLY A 88 -16.19 4.57 8.62
CA GLY A 88 -17.22 4.01 9.46
C GLY A 88 -16.79 2.63 9.98
N GLU A 89 -16.79 2.44 11.29
CA GLU A 89 -16.52 1.10 11.82
C GLU A 89 -17.75 0.21 11.62
N SER A 90 -17.64 -0.77 10.74
CA SER A 90 -18.49 -1.96 10.76
C SER A 90 -17.62 -3.20 10.85
N LYS A 91 -18.18 -4.27 11.42
CA LYS A 91 -17.51 -5.57 11.34
C LYS A 91 -17.42 -5.95 9.86
N PRO A 92 -16.31 -6.56 9.41
CA PRO A 92 -16.23 -7.08 8.06
C PRO A 92 -17.30 -8.16 7.90
N ASP A 93 -18.24 -7.93 6.98
CA ASP A 93 -19.23 -8.92 6.59
C ASP A 93 -18.59 -9.85 5.56
N PHE A 94 -18.23 -11.05 6.00
CA PHE A 94 -17.75 -12.08 5.10
C PHE A 94 -18.93 -12.65 4.33
N ILE A 95 -19.04 -12.28 3.06
CA ILE A 95 -20.09 -12.71 2.15
C ILE A 95 -19.51 -13.38 0.90
N ALA A 96 -20.28 -14.28 0.29
CA ALA A 96 -19.84 -15.06 -0.86
C ALA A 96 -19.54 -14.17 -2.08
N GLU A 97 -20.22 -13.02 -2.18
CA GLU A 97 -20.05 -12.05 -3.26
C GLU A 97 -18.67 -11.38 -3.22
N GLN A 98 -18.02 -11.30 -2.05
CA GLN A 98 -16.69 -10.69 -1.92
C GLN A 98 -15.56 -11.72 -2.04
N ASN A 99 -15.83 -12.98 -1.71
CA ASN A 99 -14.84 -14.04 -1.75
C ASN A 99 -15.50 -15.41 -2.03
N PRO A 100 -16.01 -15.66 -3.25
CA PRO A 100 -16.73 -16.89 -3.57
C PRO A 100 -15.84 -18.12 -3.41
N ALA A 101 -14.53 -17.99 -3.63
CA ALA A 101 -13.56 -19.05 -3.39
C ALA A 101 -13.48 -19.43 -1.90
N GLY A 102 -13.61 -18.46 -0.98
CA GLY A 102 -13.66 -18.72 0.47
C GLY A 102 -14.87 -19.55 0.90
N PHE A 103 -15.99 -19.43 0.18
CA PHE A 103 -17.24 -20.13 0.46
C PHE A 103 -17.43 -21.43 -0.34
N ALA A 104 -16.52 -21.77 -1.26
CA ALA A 104 -16.65 -22.99 -2.06
C ALA A 104 -16.47 -24.25 -1.19
N THR A 105 -17.38 -25.23 -1.33
CA THR A 105 -17.38 -26.47 -0.56
C THR A 105 -16.20 -27.39 -0.95
N ASP A 106 -15.91 -27.48 -2.24
CA ASP A 106 -14.83 -28.29 -2.80
C ASP A 106 -13.45 -27.65 -2.55
N ARG A 107 -12.52 -28.41 -1.95
CA ARG A 107 -11.19 -27.91 -1.60
C ARG A 107 -10.35 -27.55 -2.82
N THR A 108 -10.48 -28.32 -3.90
CA THR A 108 -9.77 -28.13 -5.16
C THR A 108 -10.17 -26.81 -5.78
N VAL A 109 -11.48 -26.53 -5.85
CA VAL A 109 -12.01 -25.26 -6.35
C VAL A 109 -11.44 -24.09 -5.56
N ARG A 110 -11.38 -24.19 -4.22
CA ARG A 110 -10.78 -23.14 -3.38
C ARG A 110 -9.31 -22.91 -3.72
N VAL A 111 -8.51 -23.97 -3.71
CA VAL A 111 -7.06 -23.89 -3.90
C VAL A 111 -6.74 -23.31 -5.28
N PHE A 112 -7.32 -23.85 -6.35
CA PHE A 112 -7.01 -23.38 -7.69
C PHE A 112 -7.55 -21.97 -7.95
N SER A 113 -8.77 -21.65 -7.50
CA SER A 113 -9.34 -20.31 -7.70
C SER A 113 -8.55 -19.22 -6.95
N VAL A 114 -8.10 -19.49 -5.72
CA VAL A 114 -7.23 -18.56 -4.97
C VAL A 114 -5.89 -18.37 -5.67
N ASN A 115 -5.26 -19.45 -6.12
CA ASN A 115 -3.97 -19.34 -6.80
C ASN A 115 -4.07 -18.70 -8.19
N TRP A 116 -5.22 -18.80 -8.84
CA TRP A 116 -5.48 -18.13 -10.10
C TRP A 116 -5.39 -16.60 -9.96
N VAL A 117 -5.81 -16.04 -8.82
CA VAL A 117 -5.66 -14.60 -8.54
C VAL A 117 -4.18 -14.16 -8.59
N TYR A 118 -3.25 -14.97 -8.07
CA TYR A 118 -1.83 -14.66 -8.17
C TYR A 118 -1.31 -14.66 -9.60
N CYS A 119 -1.82 -15.56 -10.45
CA CYS A 119 -1.52 -15.55 -11.89
C CYS A 119 -2.00 -14.23 -12.54
N LEU A 120 -3.19 -13.75 -12.15
CA LEU A 120 -3.72 -12.46 -12.63
C LEU A 120 -2.88 -11.28 -12.12
N TYR A 121 -2.40 -11.29 -10.88
CA TYR A 121 -1.47 -10.26 -10.40
C TYR A 121 -0.20 -10.20 -11.23
N ILE A 122 0.40 -11.34 -11.59
CA ILE A 122 1.59 -11.37 -12.46
C ILE A 122 1.26 -10.82 -13.86
N ARG A 123 0.13 -11.20 -14.43
CA ARG A 123 -0.36 -10.63 -15.70
C ARG A 123 -0.47 -9.11 -15.59
N ASP A 124 -1.10 -8.61 -14.54
CA ASP A 124 -1.38 -7.18 -14.38
C ASP A 124 -0.14 -6.36 -14.03
N MET A 125 0.90 -6.99 -13.46
CA MET A 125 2.23 -6.37 -13.33
C MET A 125 2.88 -6.09 -14.70
N VAL A 126 2.65 -6.95 -15.70
CA VAL A 126 3.17 -6.75 -17.07
C VAL A 126 2.25 -5.84 -17.88
N LEU A 127 0.93 -6.00 -17.72
CA LEU A 127 -0.08 -5.27 -18.47
C LEU A 127 -1.21 -4.81 -17.52
N PRO A 128 -1.14 -3.58 -16.98
CA PRO A 128 -2.04 -3.10 -15.93
C PRO A 128 -3.40 -2.64 -16.49
N VAL A 129 -4.11 -3.54 -17.17
CA VAL A 129 -5.43 -3.29 -17.77
C VAL A 129 -6.53 -3.50 -16.73
N TYR A 130 -6.38 -4.48 -15.84
CA TYR A 130 -7.33 -4.78 -14.78
C TYR A 130 -6.70 -4.37 -13.44
N LEU A 131 -7.08 -3.19 -12.92
CA LEU A 131 -6.43 -2.56 -11.76
C LEU A 131 -6.88 -3.13 -10.40
N ALA A 132 -7.90 -3.98 -10.39
CA ALA A 132 -8.40 -4.68 -9.21
C ALA A 132 -8.89 -6.07 -9.60
N PRO A 133 -7.99 -7.03 -9.89
CA PRO A 133 -8.38 -8.39 -10.21
C PRO A 133 -8.74 -9.11 -8.90
N ASP A 134 -9.91 -8.80 -8.36
CA ASP A 134 -10.52 -9.47 -7.23
C ASP A 134 -11.92 -9.98 -7.58
N TRP A 135 -12.63 -10.51 -6.59
CA TRP A 135 -13.99 -11.03 -6.78
C TRP A 135 -15.09 -9.98 -6.58
N SER A 136 -14.75 -8.71 -6.39
CA SER A 136 -15.75 -7.66 -6.20
C SER A 136 -16.44 -7.30 -7.52
N GLY A 137 -17.78 -7.16 -7.51
CA GLY A 137 -18.54 -6.78 -8.70
C GLY A 137 -18.60 -7.92 -9.74
N ASP A 138 -18.15 -7.65 -10.97
CA ASP A 138 -17.98 -8.68 -12.02
C ASP A 138 -16.74 -9.53 -11.69
N GLY A 139 -16.88 -10.42 -10.71
CA GLY A 139 -15.79 -11.14 -10.09
C GLY A 139 -15.14 -12.21 -10.98
N ILE A 140 -13.92 -12.59 -10.62
CA ILE A 140 -13.16 -13.64 -11.29
C ILE A 140 -13.90 -14.99 -11.21
N PRO A 141 -14.15 -15.69 -12.33
CA PRO A 141 -14.85 -16.97 -12.29
C PRO A 141 -14.04 -18.02 -11.51
N LEU A 142 -14.70 -18.85 -10.72
CA LEU A 142 -14.06 -19.97 -10.01
C LEU A 142 -13.59 -21.04 -11.00
N ILE A 143 -12.58 -21.81 -10.61
CA ILE A 143 -12.10 -22.99 -11.32
C ILE A 143 -12.87 -24.20 -10.76
N GLU A 144 -14.00 -24.53 -11.39
CA GLU A 144 -14.92 -25.57 -10.89
C GLU A 144 -14.65 -26.96 -11.47
N SER A 145 -13.81 -27.07 -12.51
CA SER A 145 -13.53 -28.33 -13.22
C SER A 145 -12.04 -28.54 -13.46
N PHE A 146 -11.61 -29.81 -13.39
CA PHE A 146 -10.26 -30.23 -13.78
C PHE A 146 -9.95 -30.05 -15.27
N SER A 147 -10.97 -29.87 -16.11
CA SER A 147 -10.80 -29.57 -17.54
C SER A 147 -10.47 -28.10 -17.81
N ASP A 148 -10.48 -27.25 -16.79
CA ASP A 148 -10.19 -25.83 -16.93
C ASP A 148 -8.70 -25.61 -17.19
N TYR A 149 -8.38 -24.96 -18.30
CA TYR A 149 -6.99 -24.72 -18.71
C TYR A 149 -6.20 -23.88 -17.69
N ARG A 150 -6.89 -23.07 -16.87
CA ARG A 150 -6.27 -22.22 -15.84
C ARG A 150 -5.53 -23.04 -14.79
N ILE A 151 -5.92 -24.30 -14.57
CA ILE A 151 -5.22 -25.23 -13.68
C ILE A 151 -3.78 -25.40 -14.10
N TRP A 152 -3.51 -25.57 -15.39
CA TRP A 152 -2.14 -25.75 -15.89
C TRP A 152 -1.28 -24.50 -15.65
N ILE A 153 -1.86 -23.32 -15.80
CA ILE A 153 -1.16 -22.05 -15.52
C ILE A 153 -0.88 -21.92 -14.03
N VAL A 154 -1.84 -22.26 -13.16
CA VAL A 154 -1.63 -22.30 -11.71
C VAL A 154 -0.52 -23.30 -11.36
N CYS A 155 -0.49 -24.48 -11.98
CA CYS A 155 0.58 -25.44 -11.77
C CYS A 155 1.95 -24.94 -12.26
N LEU A 156 2.01 -24.09 -13.29
CA LEU A 156 3.25 -23.48 -13.76
C LEU A 156 3.75 -22.33 -12.86
N LEU A 157 2.87 -21.75 -12.05
CA LEU A 157 3.22 -20.70 -11.09
C LEU A 157 4.07 -21.24 -9.92
N TRP A 158 3.91 -22.51 -9.57
CA TRP A 158 4.51 -23.18 -8.41
C TRP A 158 5.56 -24.22 -8.82
#